data_AF-A0AAW1PLT6-F1
#
_entry.id   AF-A0AAW1PLT6-F1
#
_cell.length_a   1.000
_cell.length_b   1.000
_cell.length_c   1.000
_cell.angle_alpha   90.00
_cell.angle_beta   90.00
_cell.angle_gamma   90.00
#
_symmetry.space_group_name_H-M   'P 1'
#
loop_
_entity.id
_entity.type
_entity.pdbx_description
1 polymer ?
#
loop_
_entity_poly.entity_id
_entity_poly.type
_entity_poly.pdbx_seq_one_letter_code
_entity_poly.pdbx_strand_id
1 'polypeptide(L)'
;MLPAAFWQSTTCPQRLPRANGSTQPAVQGARQSQTVSVTGSFSSWGSPAVLARSAETQDFICSLPLSPGLHQYKYLVDEEWATSPCEPVTMDAKGRRNHHRVVASSAEFSWAAAWGGSEVFVTGDFAGWSELIPLAFDVAAQRYQVSCSLPPGVYAFQYLVDGKWLTSPDAPVAHDEEGHLCNQIDVKVPPAYRIFYATTWHNPTLQYQIQRDGQAGDQGWQQTTMASAGSLPSRASPTGGWRTAVIPVPQGAPASTRLRFHIDGPSQAEVDRPYGGGEYTCCVPGGFKLQRGRMLPFPQAQAAPIMVVSDLDGTMVGEGPEADAATRAFCAYWENTAALAGGVLVYNTGRSLGQFQELLQTKADCLAVPNALITAVGTKIFWLRRHGTGPDVNTLDWVEDLAWQHRLSHNWDLAVVREVGAQVIAECGGDGHAHWLDDGSEHPHRIALSMQASCVLAAKASLQQKCAARNLKVQVIVSGAGDWRYVDCVSGQGGKLQALEHVRTMFSIPRSHCMSAGDSGNDILMLEGGNPGVIVGNAQPELLDWLVTQKQDKRLRLADAHLAYGILEGLALHGLR
;
A
#
# COMPACT_ATOMS: atom_id res chain seq x y z
N MET A 1 12.04 31.88 13.47
CA MET A 1 12.19 31.66 14.92
C MET A 1 11.63 30.28 15.23
N LEU A 2 12.46 29.38 15.76
CA LEU A 2 12.03 28.07 16.31
C LEU A 2 11.37 28.30 17.69
N PRO A 3 10.49 27.40 18.15
CA PRO A 3 10.95 26.08 18.58
C PRO A 3 10.41 24.96 17.70
N ALA A 4 11.33 24.35 16.96
CA ALA A 4 11.33 22.91 16.80
C ALA A 4 11.77 22.34 18.15
N ALA A 5 10.91 21.52 18.76
CA ALA A 5 11.26 20.43 19.68
C ALA A 5 10.03 20.11 20.55
N PHE A 6 8.99 19.54 19.93
CA PHE A 6 7.96 18.79 20.68
C PHE A 6 8.23 17.29 20.69
N TRP A 7 9.31 16.81 20.05
CA TRP A 7 9.55 15.38 19.86
C TRP A 7 10.98 15.01 20.29
N GLN A 8 11.13 14.06 21.22
CA GLN A 8 12.42 13.60 21.77
C GLN A 8 12.69 12.08 21.61
N SER A 9 11.90 11.32 20.84
CA SER A 9 12.13 9.88 20.67
C SER A 9 12.43 9.47 19.23
N THR A 10 13.42 8.59 19.06
CA THR A 10 14.04 8.13 17.80
C THR A 10 13.66 6.69 17.41
N THR A 11 12.67 6.07 18.07
CA THR A 11 12.30 4.67 17.84
C THR A 11 10.83 4.52 17.49
N CYS A 12 10.53 4.43 16.20
CA CYS A 12 9.19 4.11 15.73
C CYS A 12 8.90 2.62 16.04
N PRO A 13 7.91 2.28 16.89
CA PRO A 13 7.51 0.88 16.99
C PRO A 13 6.86 0.46 15.67
N GLN A 14 7.28 -0.67 15.13
CA GLN A 14 6.48 -1.42 14.16
C GLN A 14 5.13 -1.69 14.83
N ARG A 15 4.06 -0.98 14.42
CA ARG A 15 2.72 -1.21 14.99
C ARG A 15 1.94 -2.11 14.06
N LEU A 16 2.12 -3.38 14.32
CA LEU A 16 1.35 -4.53 13.85
C LEU A 16 -0.11 -4.47 14.37
N PRO A 17 -1.04 -5.26 13.81
CA PRO A 17 -2.44 -5.28 14.25
C PRO A 17 -2.55 -5.64 15.74
N ARG A 18 -3.26 -4.80 16.51
CA ARG A 18 -3.45 -5.01 17.96
C ARG A 18 -4.89 -5.38 18.31
N ALA A 19 -5.04 -5.99 19.49
CA ALA A 19 -6.29 -6.51 20.04
C ALA A 19 -7.45 -5.49 20.09
N ASN A 20 -8.66 -6.02 19.99
CA ASN A 20 -9.96 -5.37 20.15
C ASN A 20 -10.35 -4.32 19.09
N GLY A 21 -9.94 -4.51 17.83
CA GLY A 21 -10.34 -3.63 16.71
C GLY A 21 -9.89 -2.17 16.87
N SER A 22 -8.99 -1.91 17.82
CA SER A 22 -8.55 -0.57 18.16
C SER A 22 -7.35 -0.20 17.30
N THR A 23 -7.52 0.80 16.43
CA THR A 23 -6.35 1.48 15.86
C THR A 23 -5.86 2.49 16.87
N GLN A 24 -4.61 2.35 17.31
CA GLN A 24 -3.95 3.33 18.18
C GLN A 24 -3.18 4.34 17.34
N PRO A 25 -3.71 5.55 17.10
CA PRO A 25 -2.85 6.68 16.81
C PRO A 25 -1.91 6.87 18.00
N ALA A 26 -0.63 7.02 17.72
CA ALA A 26 0.36 7.12 18.75
C ALA A 26 1.40 8.18 18.44
N VAL A 27 1.79 8.86 19.50
CA VAL A 27 2.50 10.12 19.41
C VAL A 27 3.72 10.05 20.32
N GLN A 28 4.89 10.21 19.72
CA GLN A 28 6.18 10.01 20.38
C GLN A 28 6.94 11.31 20.58
N GLY A 29 7.09 11.73 21.85
CA GLY A 29 8.03 12.76 22.26
C GLY A 29 7.47 14.06 22.85
N ALA A 30 6.14 14.18 22.98
CA ALA A 30 5.50 15.31 23.67
C ALA A 30 5.91 15.37 25.16
N ARG A 31 6.04 16.58 25.71
CA ARG A 31 6.51 16.80 27.10
C ARG A 31 5.48 16.30 28.12
N GLN A 32 5.95 15.95 29.31
CA GLN A 32 5.11 15.40 30.41
C GLN A 32 3.89 16.26 30.79
N SER A 33 3.96 17.58 30.58
CA SER A 33 2.89 18.52 30.94
C SER A 33 1.86 18.76 29.84
N GLN A 34 1.98 18.12 28.67
CA GLN A 34 1.16 18.43 27.51
C GLN A 34 -0.08 17.56 27.41
N THR A 35 -1.14 18.16 26.90
CA THR A 35 -2.40 17.51 26.58
C THR A 35 -2.37 17.16 25.10
N VAL A 36 -2.45 15.87 24.77
CA VAL A 36 -2.47 15.41 23.38
C VAL A 36 -3.85 14.85 23.07
N SER A 37 -4.45 15.28 21.96
CA SER A 37 -5.68 14.72 21.43
C SER A 37 -5.59 14.50 19.92
N VAL A 38 -6.48 13.69 19.36
CA VAL A 38 -6.53 13.35 17.93
C VAL A 38 -7.93 13.56 17.38
N THR A 39 -8.03 14.12 16.19
CA THR A 39 -9.31 14.29 15.47
C THR A 39 -9.10 14.01 13.99
N GLY A 40 -10.16 13.69 13.25
CA GLY A 40 -10.02 13.32 11.85
C GLY A 40 -11.32 13.13 11.11
N SER A 41 -11.20 12.54 9.93
CA SER A 41 -12.32 12.16 9.05
C SER A 41 -13.42 11.38 9.76
N PHE A 42 -13.08 10.55 10.76
CA PHE A 42 -14.02 9.74 11.54
C PHE A 42 -14.87 10.53 12.54
N SER A 43 -14.43 11.75 12.91
CA SER A 43 -15.18 12.66 13.79
C SER A 43 -15.61 13.92 13.04
N SER A 44 -15.55 13.90 11.70
CA SER A 44 -15.74 15.08 10.84
C SER A 44 -14.90 16.28 11.29
N TRP A 45 -13.72 16.01 11.87
CA TRP A 45 -12.81 17.00 12.46
C TRP A 45 -13.37 17.79 13.66
N GLY A 46 -14.56 17.44 14.18
CA GLY A 46 -15.28 18.24 15.17
C GLY A 46 -15.14 17.78 16.63
N SER A 47 -14.73 16.53 16.88
CA SER A 47 -14.65 15.96 18.23
C SER A 47 -13.30 15.27 18.47
N PRO A 48 -12.30 15.97 19.05
CA PRO A 48 -11.02 15.39 19.38
C PRO A 48 -11.11 14.37 20.52
N ALA A 49 -10.46 13.23 20.36
CA ALA A 49 -10.29 12.21 21.39
C ALA A 49 -8.95 12.41 22.11
N VAL A 50 -8.97 12.47 23.44
CA VAL A 50 -7.77 12.68 24.25
C VAL A 50 -6.92 11.40 24.28
N LEU A 51 -5.60 11.55 24.13
CA LEU A 51 -4.63 10.46 24.24
C LEU A 51 -4.16 10.35 25.69
N ALA A 52 -4.12 9.12 26.19
CA ALA A 52 -3.55 8.79 27.49
C ALA A 52 -2.07 8.44 27.35
N ARG A 53 -1.29 8.72 28.39
CA ARG A 53 0.13 8.39 28.40
C ARG A 53 0.34 6.92 28.78
N SER A 54 1.05 6.18 27.95
CA SER A 54 1.45 4.80 28.20
C SER A 54 2.46 4.76 29.36
N ALA A 55 2.20 3.92 30.36
CA ALA A 55 3.13 3.72 31.48
C ALA A 55 4.44 3.04 31.03
N GLU A 56 4.37 2.17 30.02
CA GLU A 56 5.49 1.36 29.53
C GLU A 56 6.39 2.12 28.57
N THR A 57 5.81 2.75 27.54
CA THR A 57 6.58 3.38 26.46
C THR A 57 6.71 4.89 26.61
N GLN A 58 5.98 5.49 27.56
CA GLN A 58 5.84 6.95 27.74
C GLN A 58 5.21 7.69 26.53
N ASP A 59 4.73 6.95 25.52
CA ASP A 59 3.99 7.47 24.35
C ASP A 59 2.60 7.95 24.74
N PHE A 60 2.04 8.90 23.98
CA PHE A 60 0.61 9.20 24.03
C PHE A 60 -0.14 8.23 23.10
N ILE A 61 -1.16 7.55 23.61
CA ILE A 61 -1.97 6.54 22.90
C ILE A 61 -3.46 6.74 23.16
N CYS A 62 -4.29 6.49 22.15
CA CYS A 62 -5.75 6.43 22.29
C CYS A 62 -6.26 5.26 21.45
N SER A 63 -7.26 4.53 21.92
CA SER A 63 -7.92 3.48 21.14
C SER A 63 -9.21 4.04 20.54
N LEU A 64 -9.29 4.10 19.20
CA LEU A 64 -10.46 4.61 18.49
C LEU A 64 -11.19 3.49 17.74
N PRO A 65 -12.53 3.38 17.86
CA PRO A 65 -13.33 2.50 17.02
C PRO A 65 -13.50 3.16 15.65
N LEU A 66 -12.61 2.84 14.71
CA LEU A 66 -12.68 3.37 13.35
C LEU A 66 -13.36 2.36 12.43
N SER A 67 -14.23 2.86 11.54
CA SER A 67 -14.80 2.05 10.47
C SER A 67 -13.71 1.63 9.48
N PRO A 68 -13.89 0.54 8.71
CA PRO A 68 -12.94 0.22 7.65
C PRO A 68 -12.90 1.30 6.56
N GLY A 69 -11.71 1.69 6.12
CA GLY A 69 -11.49 2.71 5.10
C GLY A 69 -10.22 3.53 5.31
N LEU A 70 -9.93 4.43 4.38
CA LEU A 70 -8.84 5.41 4.54
C LEU A 70 -9.31 6.56 5.45
N HIS A 71 -8.68 6.69 6.60
CA HIS A 71 -8.92 7.77 7.55
C HIS A 71 -7.79 8.77 7.53
N GLN A 72 -8.11 10.04 7.30
CA GLN A 72 -7.21 11.14 7.63
C GLN A 72 -7.42 11.59 9.07
N TYR A 73 -6.35 11.94 9.77
CA TYR A 73 -6.39 12.43 11.15
C TYR A 73 -5.25 13.38 11.45
N LYS A 74 -5.34 14.13 12.54
CA LYS A 74 -4.28 15.03 12.99
C LYS A 74 -4.31 15.16 14.51
N TYR A 75 -3.16 15.47 15.09
CA TYR A 75 -3.01 15.67 16.52
C TYR A 75 -3.19 17.13 16.90
N LEU A 76 -3.68 17.33 18.12
CA LEU A 76 -3.74 18.60 18.84
C LEU A 76 -2.87 18.42 20.07
N VAL A 77 -1.76 19.15 20.15
CA VAL A 77 -0.87 19.18 21.32
C VAL A 77 -1.06 20.54 21.97
N ASP A 78 -1.63 20.57 23.17
CA ASP A 78 -2.02 21.80 23.85
C ASP A 78 -2.86 22.73 22.95
N GLU A 79 -3.86 22.14 22.28
CA GLU A 79 -4.76 22.81 21.31
C GLU A 79 -4.10 23.29 20.01
N GLU A 80 -2.80 23.05 19.81
CA GLU A 80 -2.09 23.36 18.57
C GLU A 80 -2.02 22.16 17.62
N TRP A 81 -2.30 22.40 16.34
CA TRP A 81 -2.27 21.38 15.30
C TRP A 81 -0.86 20.85 15.03
N ALA A 82 -0.63 19.58 15.32
CA ALA A 82 0.65 18.92 15.15
C ALA A 82 0.57 17.68 14.25
N THR A 83 1.71 17.33 13.64
CA THR A 83 1.91 16.05 12.95
C THR A 83 3.08 15.31 13.59
N SER A 84 2.91 14.01 13.77
CA SER A 84 3.98 13.09 14.16
C SER A 84 5.03 12.97 13.06
N PRO A 85 6.34 13.03 13.38
CA PRO A 85 7.41 12.90 12.39
C PRO A 85 7.58 11.48 11.85
N CYS A 86 7.03 10.48 12.53
CA CYS A 86 7.19 9.05 12.22
C CYS A 86 5.94 8.40 11.62
N GLU A 87 4.87 9.16 11.39
CA GLU A 87 3.65 8.66 10.76
C GLU A 87 3.47 9.27 9.35
N PRO A 88 3.00 8.49 8.38
CA PRO A 88 2.84 8.95 7.01
C PRO A 88 1.83 10.10 6.97
N VAL A 89 2.23 11.20 6.36
CA VAL A 89 1.40 12.39 6.20
C VAL A 89 0.82 12.44 4.80
N THR A 90 -0.43 12.86 4.71
CA THR A 90 -1.11 13.28 3.50
C THR A 90 -1.54 14.74 3.63
N MET A 91 -2.21 15.27 2.62
CA MET A 91 -2.99 16.49 2.79
C MET A 91 -4.43 16.30 2.40
N ASP A 92 -5.28 17.11 3.00
CA ASP A 92 -6.63 17.28 2.50
C ASP A 92 -6.71 18.22 1.29
N ALA A 93 -7.90 18.31 0.72
CA ALA A 93 -8.20 19.15 -0.44
C ALA A 93 -7.96 20.66 -0.22
N LYS A 94 -7.70 21.09 1.03
CA LYS A 94 -7.41 22.48 1.40
C LYS A 94 -5.91 22.72 1.67
N GLY A 95 -5.06 21.75 1.35
CA GLY A 95 -3.61 21.84 1.54
C GLY A 95 -3.17 21.68 3.01
N ARG A 96 -4.06 21.21 3.90
CA ARG A 96 -3.71 21.02 5.31
C ARG A 96 -3.05 19.65 5.48
N ARG A 97 -1.87 19.63 6.12
CA ARG A 97 -1.10 18.42 6.41
C ARG A 97 -1.76 17.62 7.54
N ASN A 98 -2.11 16.37 7.25
CA ASN A 98 -2.78 15.41 8.12
C ASN A 98 -2.03 14.06 8.06
N HIS A 99 -2.16 13.19 9.05
CA HIS A 99 -1.83 11.78 8.89
C HIS A 99 -2.90 11.06 8.08
N HIS A 100 -2.55 9.90 7.53
CA HIS A 100 -3.53 8.97 7.00
C HIS A 100 -3.27 7.56 7.50
N ARG A 101 -4.34 6.78 7.67
CA ARG A 101 -4.27 5.37 8.03
C ARG A 101 -5.41 4.63 7.34
N VAL A 102 -5.08 3.50 6.73
CA VAL A 102 -6.09 2.54 6.27
C VAL A 102 -6.51 1.73 7.50
N VAL A 103 -7.77 1.85 7.87
CA VAL A 103 -8.40 1.02 8.89
C VAL A 103 -9.07 -0.12 8.17
N ALA A 104 -8.87 -1.30 8.72
CA ALA A 104 -9.17 -2.55 8.08
C ALA A 104 -10.40 -3.20 8.76
N SER A 105 -10.98 -4.23 8.13
CA SER A 105 -12.13 -4.94 8.72
C SER A 105 -11.67 -5.71 9.97
N SER A 106 -12.47 -5.78 11.03
CA SER A 106 -12.05 -6.58 12.18
C SER A 106 -12.22 -8.08 11.87
N ALA A 107 -11.14 -8.84 12.05
CA ALA A 107 -11.10 -10.29 12.04
C ALA A 107 -11.13 -10.79 13.50
N GLU A 108 -12.06 -11.68 13.80
CA GLU A 108 -12.18 -12.30 15.13
C GLU A 108 -11.37 -13.60 15.16
N PHE A 109 -10.42 -13.68 16.07
CA PHE A 109 -9.69 -14.90 16.39
C PHE A 109 -10.22 -15.47 17.69
N SER A 110 -10.50 -16.78 17.71
CA SER A 110 -11.02 -17.43 18.92
C SER A 110 -10.45 -18.82 19.16
N TRP A 111 -10.26 -19.14 20.43
CA TRP A 111 -9.77 -20.43 20.91
C TRP A 111 -10.70 -20.95 22.01
N ALA A 112 -11.23 -22.16 21.86
CA ALA A 112 -12.17 -22.72 22.83
C ALA A 112 -11.45 -23.12 24.12
N ALA A 113 -12.02 -22.76 25.29
CA ALA A 113 -11.47 -23.17 26.58
C ALA A 113 -11.38 -24.70 26.72
N ALA A 114 -12.31 -25.42 26.08
CA ALA A 114 -12.36 -26.88 26.08
C ALA A 114 -11.15 -27.55 25.41
N TRP A 115 -10.36 -26.82 24.62
CA TRP A 115 -9.12 -27.34 24.02
C TRP A 115 -7.92 -27.24 24.96
N GLY A 116 -8.11 -26.70 26.16
CA GLY A 116 -7.05 -26.43 27.11
C GLY A 116 -6.24 -25.18 26.74
N GLY A 117 -5.27 -24.86 27.59
CA GLY A 117 -4.53 -23.61 27.53
C GLY A 117 -4.89 -22.68 28.68
N SER A 118 -3.89 -22.04 29.26
CA SER A 118 -4.07 -20.95 30.22
C SER A 118 -3.65 -19.60 29.63
N GLU A 119 -2.59 -19.61 28.82
CA GLU A 119 -2.10 -18.46 28.07
C GLU A 119 -2.23 -18.75 26.57
N VAL A 120 -3.03 -17.95 25.88
CA VAL A 120 -3.34 -18.13 24.46
C VAL A 120 -2.96 -16.86 23.70
N PHE A 121 -2.08 -17.01 22.72
CA PHE A 121 -1.68 -15.95 21.80
C PHE A 121 -1.96 -16.37 20.36
N VAL A 122 -2.12 -15.39 19.46
CA VAL A 122 -2.19 -15.59 18.01
C VAL A 122 -1.10 -14.80 17.31
N THR A 123 -0.51 -15.38 16.26
CA THR A 123 0.38 -14.70 15.32
C THR A 123 0.08 -15.17 13.90
N GLY A 124 0.56 -14.45 12.90
CA GLY A 124 0.38 -14.80 11.51
C GLY A 124 1.21 -13.94 10.57
N ASP A 125 0.97 -14.10 9.28
CA ASP A 125 1.61 -13.29 8.23
C ASP A 125 1.36 -11.78 8.41
N PHE A 126 0.18 -11.39 8.90
CA PHE A 126 -0.19 -10.02 9.26
C PHE A 126 0.63 -9.45 10.42
N ALA A 127 1.22 -10.31 11.25
CA ALA A 127 2.08 -9.97 12.38
C ALA A 127 3.57 -10.28 12.08
N GLY A 128 3.88 -10.64 10.83
CA GLY A 128 5.23 -11.03 10.42
C GLY A 128 5.79 -12.24 11.17
N TRP A 129 4.91 -13.11 11.69
CA TRP A 129 5.25 -14.32 12.47
C TRP A 129 6.13 -14.10 13.72
N SER A 130 6.40 -12.86 14.10
CA SER A 130 7.34 -12.54 15.19
C SER A 130 6.64 -11.91 16.39
N GLU A 131 5.50 -11.27 16.20
CA GLU A 131 4.70 -10.71 17.29
C GLU A 131 3.58 -11.66 17.72
N LEU A 132 3.39 -11.79 19.03
CA LEU A 132 2.34 -12.61 19.66
C LEU A 132 1.25 -11.69 20.22
N ILE A 133 0.03 -11.83 19.70
CA ILE A 133 -1.13 -11.06 20.14
C ILE A 133 -1.89 -11.88 21.20
N PRO A 134 -2.02 -11.39 22.45
CA PRO A 134 -2.73 -12.12 23.50
C PRO A 134 -4.25 -12.15 23.25
N LEU A 135 -4.88 -13.28 23.54
CA LEU A 135 -6.34 -13.43 23.54
C LEU A 135 -6.92 -13.23 24.94
N ALA A 136 -8.01 -12.48 25.04
CA ALA A 136 -8.73 -12.25 26.29
C ALA A 136 -9.75 -13.37 26.54
N PHE A 137 -9.84 -13.87 27.78
CA PHE A 137 -10.81 -14.91 28.13
C PHE A 137 -12.20 -14.32 28.37
N ASP A 138 -13.18 -14.74 27.57
CA ASP A 138 -14.60 -14.48 27.78
C ASP A 138 -15.22 -15.63 28.60
N VAL A 139 -15.58 -15.32 29.85
CA VAL A 139 -16.18 -16.27 30.80
C VAL A 139 -17.57 -16.72 30.35
N ALA A 140 -18.36 -15.85 29.72
CA ALA A 140 -19.72 -16.19 29.29
C ALA A 140 -19.69 -17.11 28.05
N ALA A 141 -18.79 -16.82 27.10
CA ALA A 141 -18.62 -17.64 25.90
C ALA A 141 -17.77 -18.90 26.14
N GLN A 142 -17.02 -18.98 27.25
CA GLN A 142 -16.02 -20.03 27.52
C GLN A 142 -14.98 -20.14 26.39
N ARG A 143 -14.48 -18.99 25.92
CA ARG A 143 -13.48 -18.89 24.84
C ARG A 143 -12.48 -17.77 25.09
N TYR A 144 -11.27 -17.96 24.61
CA TYR A 144 -10.30 -16.89 24.43
C TYR A 144 -10.59 -16.19 23.09
N GLN A 145 -10.61 -14.87 23.06
CA GLN A 145 -10.97 -14.08 21.88
C GLN A 145 -10.11 -12.83 21.73
N VAL A 146 -9.89 -12.45 20.47
CA VAL A 146 -9.31 -11.15 20.12
C VAL A 146 -9.82 -10.70 18.75
N SER A 147 -10.15 -9.42 18.67
CA SER A 147 -10.50 -8.76 17.40
C SER A 147 -9.29 -8.02 16.84
N CYS A 148 -8.83 -8.36 15.65
CA CYS A 148 -7.71 -7.68 14.98
C CYS A 148 -8.22 -6.92 13.77
N SER A 149 -7.85 -5.64 13.61
CA SER A 149 -8.16 -4.90 12.37
C SER A 149 -7.28 -5.43 11.24
N LEU A 150 -7.84 -6.31 10.40
CA LEU A 150 -7.19 -6.92 9.26
C LEU A 150 -7.85 -6.48 7.94
N PRO A 151 -7.06 -6.04 6.95
CA PRO A 151 -7.60 -5.70 5.63
C PRO A 151 -8.39 -6.88 5.05
N PRO A 152 -9.34 -6.63 4.14
CA PRO A 152 -9.96 -7.73 3.43
C PRO A 152 -8.89 -8.55 2.70
N GLY A 153 -8.91 -9.87 2.90
CA GLY A 153 -7.87 -10.73 2.40
C GLY A 153 -7.78 -12.06 3.13
N VAL A 154 -6.92 -12.93 2.61
CA VAL A 154 -6.68 -14.24 3.17
C VAL A 154 -5.36 -14.23 3.92
N TYR A 155 -5.40 -14.63 5.19
CA TYR A 155 -4.26 -14.58 6.10
C TYR A 155 -3.99 -15.96 6.70
N ALA A 156 -2.71 -16.33 6.78
CA ALA A 156 -2.25 -17.51 7.50
C ALA A 156 -1.88 -17.15 8.95
N PHE A 157 -2.27 -18.00 9.90
CA PHE A 157 -2.04 -17.77 11.33
C PHE A 157 -1.89 -19.06 12.14
N GLN A 158 -1.31 -18.95 13.32
CA GLN A 158 -1.19 -20.03 14.32
C GLN A 158 -1.41 -19.48 15.74
N TYR A 159 -1.77 -20.39 16.64
CA TYR A 159 -1.86 -20.10 18.07
C TYR A 159 -0.62 -20.58 18.81
N LEU A 160 -0.17 -19.78 19.77
CA LEU A 160 0.77 -20.21 20.80
C LEU A 160 -0.02 -20.41 22.09
N VAL A 161 -0.14 -21.66 22.53
CA VAL A 161 -0.91 -22.04 23.73
C VAL A 161 0.02 -22.71 24.73
N ASP A 162 0.22 -22.09 25.89
CA ASP A 162 1.15 -22.54 26.94
C ASP A 162 2.53 -22.95 26.36
N GLY A 163 3.05 -22.15 25.42
CA GLY A 163 4.35 -22.36 24.76
C GLY A 163 4.37 -23.38 23.61
N LYS A 164 3.22 -23.90 23.18
CA LYS A 164 3.10 -24.83 22.05
C LYS A 164 2.39 -24.21 20.86
N TRP A 165 2.96 -24.38 19.68
CA TRP A 165 2.35 -23.96 18.41
C TRP A 165 1.24 -24.93 18.02
N LEU A 166 0.03 -24.41 17.87
CA LEU A 166 -1.17 -25.19 17.58
C LEU A 166 -2.02 -24.51 16.51
N THR A 167 -2.82 -25.32 15.81
CA THR A 167 -3.91 -24.85 14.95
C THR A 167 -5.26 -25.06 15.63
N SER A 168 -6.16 -24.10 15.46
CA SER A 168 -7.55 -24.18 15.86
C SER A 168 -8.29 -25.22 15.01
N PRO A 169 -9.00 -26.18 15.63
CA PRO A 169 -9.90 -27.10 14.92
C PRO A 169 -11.09 -26.43 14.23
N ASP A 170 -11.49 -25.23 14.67
CA ASP A 170 -12.66 -24.50 14.14
C ASP A 170 -12.33 -23.68 12.89
N ALA A 171 -11.05 -23.52 12.55
CA ALA A 171 -10.61 -22.73 11.41
C ALA A 171 -10.01 -23.64 10.32
N PRO A 172 -10.21 -23.32 9.02
CA PRO A 172 -9.59 -24.09 7.95
C PRO A 172 -8.06 -24.06 8.09
N VAL A 173 -7.42 -25.14 7.65
CA VAL A 173 -5.95 -25.27 7.67
C VAL A 173 -5.40 -25.30 6.25
N ALA A 174 -4.24 -24.66 6.08
CA ALA A 174 -3.46 -24.64 4.86
C ALA A 174 -1.98 -24.81 5.21
N HIS A 175 -1.16 -25.18 4.23
CA HIS A 175 0.29 -25.10 4.40
C HIS A 175 0.76 -23.71 3.98
N ASP A 176 1.64 -23.09 4.76
CA ASP A 176 2.29 -21.83 4.39
C ASP A 176 3.35 -22.04 3.28
N GLU A 177 4.03 -20.96 2.89
CA GLU A 177 5.05 -20.98 1.83
C GLU A 177 6.25 -21.87 2.18
N GLU A 178 6.52 -22.05 3.48
CA GLU A 178 7.58 -22.87 4.06
C GLU A 178 7.14 -24.32 4.34
N GLY A 179 5.87 -24.66 4.14
CA GLY A 179 5.30 -25.99 4.33
C GLY A 179 4.86 -26.31 5.76
N HIS A 180 4.77 -25.32 6.66
CA HIS A 180 4.18 -25.49 7.98
C HIS A 180 2.65 -25.46 7.90
N LEU A 181 2.01 -26.27 8.74
CA LEU A 181 0.56 -26.32 8.84
C LEU A 181 0.05 -25.11 9.65
N CYS A 182 -0.72 -24.24 9.02
CA CYS A 182 -1.27 -23.02 9.61
C CYS A 182 -2.79 -22.99 9.46
N ASN A 183 -3.50 -22.27 10.33
CA ASN A 183 -4.87 -21.91 10.06
C ASN A 183 -4.94 -20.79 9.01
N GLN A 184 -6.09 -20.65 8.38
CA GLN A 184 -6.38 -19.62 7.39
C GLN A 184 -7.68 -18.87 7.74
N ILE A 185 -7.67 -17.55 7.60
CA ILE A 185 -8.86 -16.72 7.77
C ILE A 185 -9.06 -15.83 6.55
N ASP A 186 -10.30 -15.75 6.08
CA ASP A 186 -10.70 -14.93 4.93
C ASP A 186 -11.53 -13.75 5.43
N VAL A 187 -10.89 -12.60 5.52
CA VAL A 187 -11.49 -11.36 6.01
C VAL A 187 -12.29 -10.73 4.87
N LYS A 188 -13.61 -10.73 5.00
CA LYS A 188 -14.51 -10.23 3.95
C LYS A 188 -14.76 -8.73 4.06
N VAL A 189 -14.94 -8.10 2.90
CA VAL A 189 -15.42 -6.72 2.78
C VAL A 189 -16.84 -6.61 3.35
N PRO A 190 -17.12 -5.68 4.30
CA PRO A 190 -18.47 -5.52 4.84
C PRO A 190 -19.53 -5.22 3.77
N PRO A 191 -20.76 -5.74 3.92
CA PRO A 191 -21.84 -5.50 2.99
C PRO A 191 -22.22 -4.01 2.98
N ALA A 192 -22.11 -3.40 1.81
CA ALA A 192 -22.44 -1.99 1.57
C ALA A 192 -22.80 -1.79 0.10
N TYR A 193 -23.56 -0.73 -0.18
CA TYR A 193 -23.74 -0.22 -1.53
C TYR A 193 -22.64 0.79 -1.81
N ARG A 194 -21.78 0.50 -2.79
CA ARG A 194 -20.66 1.35 -3.19
C ARG A 194 -20.98 1.95 -4.55
N ILE A 195 -21.29 3.24 -4.57
CA ILE A 195 -21.71 3.93 -5.78
C ILE A 195 -20.54 4.75 -6.31
N PHE A 196 -20.12 4.48 -7.54
CA PHE A 196 -19.07 5.17 -8.27
C PHE A 196 -19.72 5.98 -9.39
N TYR A 197 -19.74 7.30 -9.30
CA TYR A 197 -20.40 8.18 -10.25
C TYR A 197 -19.39 8.98 -11.06
N ALA A 198 -19.37 8.78 -12.38
CA ALA A 198 -18.53 9.54 -13.30
C ALA A 198 -19.23 10.86 -13.67
N THR A 199 -18.67 11.99 -13.22
CA THR A 199 -19.30 13.30 -13.44
C THR A 199 -18.30 14.46 -13.45
N THR A 200 -18.69 15.54 -14.12
CA THR A 200 -18.01 16.84 -14.04
C THR A 200 -18.49 17.67 -12.85
N TRP A 201 -19.55 17.25 -12.15
CA TRP A 201 -20.08 17.98 -11.00
C TRP A 201 -19.11 18.05 -9.82
N HIS A 202 -19.04 19.24 -9.23
CA HIS A 202 -18.31 19.50 -8.00
C HIS A 202 -19.24 19.22 -6.81
N ASN A 203 -18.87 18.25 -5.96
CA ASN A 203 -19.62 17.83 -4.77
C ASN A 203 -21.08 17.38 -5.03
N PRO A 204 -21.34 16.41 -5.93
CA PRO A 204 -22.68 15.88 -6.10
C PRO A 204 -23.16 15.18 -4.82
N THR A 205 -24.47 15.22 -4.59
CA THR A 205 -25.09 14.62 -3.41
C THR A 205 -25.93 13.42 -3.82
N LEU A 206 -25.73 12.30 -3.14
CA LEU A 206 -26.51 11.10 -3.34
C LEU A 206 -27.69 11.11 -2.36
N GLN A 207 -28.90 11.19 -2.90
CA GLN A 207 -30.15 11.03 -2.16
C GLN A 207 -30.53 9.56 -2.18
N TYR A 208 -30.76 8.94 -1.02
CA TYR A 208 -31.08 7.51 -0.94
C TYR A 208 -32.12 7.13 0.10
N GLN A 209 -32.70 5.95 -0.11
CA GLN A 209 -33.59 5.27 0.81
C GLN A 209 -33.26 3.77 0.82
N ILE A 210 -33.12 3.18 2.01
CA ILE A 210 -32.98 1.73 2.18
C ILE A 210 -34.38 1.14 2.40
N GLN A 211 -34.80 0.24 1.52
CA GLN A 211 -36.10 -0.44 1.60
C GLN A 211 -35.93 -1.87 2.11
N ARG A 212 -36.83 -2.29 3.01
CA ARG A 212 -36.91 -3.64 3.59
C ARG A 212 -38.30 -4.22 3.31
N ASP A 213 -38.37 -5.47 2.88
CA ASP A 213 -39.66 -6.13 2.63
C ASP A 213 -40.49 -6.22 3.92
N GLY A 214 -41.78 -5.89 3.83
CA GLY A 214 -42.73 -5.98 4.95
C GLY A 214 -42.80 -4.76 5.86
N GLN A 215 -41.98 -3.72 5.64
CA GLN A 215 -42.16 -2.41 6.27
C GLN A 215 -42.70 -1.41 5.24
N ALA A 216 -43.85 -0.79 5.54
CA ALA A 216 -44.34 0.33 4.74
C ALA A 216 -43.25 1.41 4.70
N GLY A 217 -42.89 1.86 3.49
CA GLY A 217 -41.68 2.62 3.20
C GLY A 217 -41.65 4.03 3.80
N ASP A 218 -41.43 4.12 5.11
CA ASP A 218 -41.46 5.37 5.87
C ASP A 218 -40.12 5.69 6.55
N GLN A 219 -39.00 5.26 5.94
CA GLN A 219 -37.72 5.92 6.23
C GLN A 219 -37.58 7.08 5.24
N GLY A 220 -37.61 8.31 5.74
CA GLY A 220 -37.40 9.50 4.92
C GLY A 220 -36.09 9.42 4.12
N TRP A 221 -36.05 10.14 3.00
CA TRP A 221 -34.84 10.26 2.18
C TRP A 221 -33.66 10.72 3.03
N GLN A 222 -32.55 10.02 2.88
CA GLN A 222 -31.26 10.36 3.47
C GLN A 222 -30.35 10.93 2.38
N GLN A 223 -29.39 11.76 2.77
CA GLN A 223 -28.44 12.35 1.83
C GLN A 223 -27.00 12.11 2.29
N THR A 224 -26.10 11.94 1.33
CA THR A 224 -24.66 11.96 1.57
C THR A 224 -23.94 12.64 0.41
N THR A 225 -22.98 13.50 0.73
CA THR A 225 -22.10 14.06 -0.32
C THR A 225 -21.21 12.95 -0.84
N MET A 226 -21.05 12.88 -2.17
CA MET A 226 -20.12 11.95 -2.77
C MET A 226 -18.71 12.52 -2.72
N ALA A 227 -17.81 11.80 -2.06
CA ALA A 227 -16.40 12.17 -2.01
C ALA A 227 -15.77 11.99 -3.39
N SER A 228 -14.72 12.75 -3.71
CA SER A 228 -13.83 12.32 -4.79
C SER A 228 -13.34 10.92 -4.48
N ALA A 229 -13.32 10.00 -5.46
CA ALA A 229 -12.61 8.73 -5.30
C ALA A 229 -11.16 9.09 -4.93
N GLY A 230 -10.80 9.00 -3.65
CA GLY A 230 -9.60 9.63 -3.10
C GLY A 230 -8.33 9.24 -3.86
N SER A 231 -7.35 10.13 -3.97
CA SER A 231 -6.02 9.92 -4.59
C SER A 231 -5.94 9.43 -6.05
N LEU A 232 -7.03 9.01 -6.68
CA LEU A 232 -6.97 8.35 -7.98
C LEU A 232 -7.05 9.37 -9.13
N PRO A 233 -6.13 9.32 -10.12
CA PRO A 233 -6.34 10.03 -11.37
C PRO A 233 -7.49 9.30 -12.05
N SER A 234 -8.67 9.90 -12.05
CA SER A 234 -9.71 9.45 -12.96
C SER A 234 -9.59 10.31 -14.20
N ARG A 235 -8.84 9.86 -15.21
CA ARG A 235 -8.85 10.50 -16.55
C ARG A 235 -10.07 10.06 -17.35
N ALA A 236 -11.21 9.80 -16.71
CA ALA A 236 -12.48 9.47 -17.37
C ALA A 236 -13.04 10.69 -18.14
N SER A 237 -12.26 11.20 -19.09
CA SER A 237 -12.70 12.06 -20.18
C SER A 237 -13.40 11.16 -21.21
N PRO A 238 -14.61 11.54 -21.70
CA PRO A 238 -15.18 12.89 -21.70
C PRO A 238 -16.23 13.15 -20.60
N THR A 239 -16.25 12.39 -19.49
CA THR A 239 -17.35 12.44 -18.50
C THR A 239 -17.02 13.04 -17.13
N GLY A 240 -15.77 13.42 -16.87
CA GLY A 240 -15.32 14.01 -15.62
C GLY A 240 -14.70 12.99 -14.65
N GLY A 241 -14.52 13.36 -13.39
CA GLY A 241 -13.87 12.50 -12.39
C GLY A 241 -14.84 11.53 -11.71
N TRP A 242 -14.31 10.43 -11.14
CA TRP A 242 -15.10 9.53 -10.29
C TRP A 242 -15.41 10.16 -8.92
N ARG A 243 -16.67 10.06 -8.52
CA ARG A 243 -17.19 10.38 -7.19
C ARG A 243 -17.69 9.10 -6.53
N THR A 244 -17.55 8.99 -5.22
CA THR A 244 -17.86 7.76 -4.49
C THR A 244 -18.74 8.02 -3.28
N ALA A 245 -19.67 7.12 -3.03
CA ALA A 245 -20.45 7.05 -1.81
C ALA A 245 -20.53 5.59 -1.36
N VAL A 246 -20.44 5.37 -0.05
CA VAL A 246 -20.58 4.05 0.56
C VAL A 246 -21.75 4.11 1.54
N ILE A 247 -22.79 3.32 1.26
CA ILE A 247 -23.98 3.21 2.10
C ILE A 247 -23.89 1.84 2.81
N PRO A 248 -23.55 1.80 4.10
CA PRO A 248 -23.46 0.53 4.84
C PRO A 248 -24.82 -0.14 4.95
N VAL A 249 -24.84 -1.47 4.88
CA VAL A 249 -26.06 -2.23 5.17
C VAL A 249 -26.20 -2.35 6.69
N PRO A 250 -27.36 -2.02 7.28
CA PRO A 250 -27.57 -2.17 8.71
C PRO A 250 -27.38 -3.63 9.16
N GLN A 251 -26.75 -3.83 10.33
CA GLN A 251 -26.57 -5.18 10.88
C GLN A 251 -27.92 -5.88 11.08
N GLY A 252 -27.98 -7.17 10.74
CA GLY A 252 -29.20 -7.97 10.80
C GLY A 252 -30.26 -7.63 9.75
N ALA A 253 -29.95 -6.76 8.77
CA ALA A 253 -30.88 -6.46 7.70
C ALA A 253 -31.18 -7.71 6.84
N PRO A 254 -32.44 -7.93 6.43
CA PRO A 254 -32.81 -9.08 5.61
C PRO A 254 -32.08 -9.05 4.27
N ALA A 255 -31.82 -10.22 3.69
CA ALA A 255 -31.15 -10.35 2.39
C ALA A 255 -31.88 -9.64 1.24
N SER A 256 -33.18 -9.37 1.41
CA SER A 256 -34.00 -8.65 0.43
C SER A 256 -33.92 -7.12 0.54
N THR A 257 -33.04 -6.59 1.39
CA THR A 257 -32.81 -5.14 1.52
C THR A 257 -32.37 -4.55 0.18
N ARG A 258 -32.96 -3.42 -0.21
CA ARG A 258 -32.68 -2.72 -1.48
C ARG A 258 -32.32 -1.26 -1.24
N LEU A 259 -31.49 -0.69 -2.10
CA LEU A 259 -31.21 0.74 -2.12
C LEU A 259 -31.97 1.39 -3.27
N ARG A 260 -32.70 2.48 -3.00
CA ARG A 260 -33.20 3.40 -4.03
C ARG A 260 -32.47 4.72 -3.92
N PHE A 261 -32.08 5.33 -5.05
CA PHE A 261 -31.34 6.59 -5.03
C PHE A 261 -31.43 7.40 -6.32
N HIS A 262 -31.10 8.69 -6.24
CA HIS A 262 -30.74 9.57 -7.34
C HIS A 262 -29.57 10.46 -6.94
N ILE A 263 -29.01 11.21 -7.90
CA ILE A 263 -27.90 12.11 -7.62
C ILE A 263 -28.31 13.53 -7.97
N ASP A 264 -28.20 14.42 -6.99
CA ASP A 264 -28.35 15.85 -7.16
C ASP A 264 -27.01 16.48 -7.56
N GLY A 265 -27.08 17.30 -8.60
CA GLY A 265 -26.01 18.18 -9.03
C GLY A 265 -25.92 19.46 -8.18
N PRO A 266 -25.03 20.38 -8.57
CA PRO A 266 -24.80 21.61 -7.81
C PRO A 266 -25.99 22.58 -7.85
N SER A 267 -26.91 22.46 -8.81
CA SER A 267 -28.14 23.24 -8.87
C SER A 267 -29.39 22.37 -8.70
N GLN A 268 -30.49 22.95 -8.19
CA GLN A 268 -31.77 22.23 -7.96
C GLN A 268 -32.40 21.67 -9.25
N ALA A 269 -31.98 22.14 -10.42
CA ALA A 269 -32.46 21.66 -11.71
C ALA A 269 -31.65 20.47 -12.26
N GLU A 270 -30.48 20.20 -11.68
CA GLU A 270 -29.58 19.14 -12.12
C GLU A 270 -29.78 17.90 -11.26
N VAL A 271 -30.49 16.90 -11.80
CA VAL A 271 -30.67 15.61 -11.13
C VAL A 271 -30.38 14.50 -12.13
N ASP A 272 -29.46 13.59 -11.79
CA ASP A 272 -29.21 12.38 -12.56
C ASP A 272 -30.15 11.26 -12.08
N ARG A 273 -30.97 10.76 -13.01
CA ARG A 273 -31.95 9.69 -12.84
C ARG A 273 -31.86 8.72 -14.02
N PRO A 274 -32.31 7.47 -13.87
CA PRO A 274 -32.39 6.52 -14.99
C PRO A 274 -33.14 7.10 -16.19
N TYR A 275 -32.76 6.69 -17.42
CA TYR A 275 -33.39 7.18 -18.65
C TYR A 275 -34.92 7.03 -18.72
N GLY A 276 -35.49 6.06 -18.00
CA GLY A 276 -36.94 5.83 -17.92
C GLY A 276 -37.67 6.68 -16.87
N GLY A 277 -36.98 7.58 -16.17
CA GLY A 277 -37.48 8.26 -14.98
C GLY A 277 -37.45 7.37 -13.72
N GLY A 278 -37.88 7.92 -12.58
CA GLY A 278 -37.86 7.23 -11.29
C GLY A 278 -36.51 7.29 -10.57
N GLU A 279 -36.15 6.23 -9.86
CA GLU A 279 -34.97 6.14 -8.99
C GLU A 279 -34.09 4.96 -9.42
N TYR A 280 -32.76 5.11 -9.31
CA TYR A 280 -31.86 3.97 -9.38
C TYR A 280 -32.20 2.98 -8.27
N THR A 281 -32.13 1.68 -8.56
CA THR A 281 -32.44 0.64 -7.58
C THR A 281 -31.36 -0.44 -7.58
N CYS A 282 -30.68 -0.62 -6.45
CA CYS A 282 -29.78 -1.74 -6.21
C CYS A 282 -30.53 -2.82 -5.43
N CYS A 283 -30.72 -3.99 -6.03
CA CYS A 283 -31.46 -5.09 -5.40
C CYS A 283 -30.66 -5.85 -4.35
N VAL A 284 -29.33 -5.72 -4.38
CA VAL A 284 -28.40 -6.35 -3.44
C VAL A 284 -27.24 -5.41 -3.11
N PRO A 285 -26.64 -5.52 -1.92
CA PRO A 285 -25.40 -4.80 -1.57
C PRO A 285 -24.28 -5.15 -2.54
N GLY A 286 -23.57 -4.14 -3.03
CA GLY A 286 -22.50 -4.32 -4.00
C GLY A 286 -21.93 -3.03 -4.55
N GLY A 287 -21.00 -3.15 -5.50
CA GLY A 287 -20.47 -2.03 -6.25
C GLY A 287 -21.30 -1.71 -7.49
N PHE A 288 -21.47 -0.43 -7.79
CA PHE A 288 -22.19 0.04 -8.96
C PHE A 288 -21.47 1.26 -9.57
N LYS A 289 -21.22 1.22 -10.87
CA LYS A 289 -20.76 2.37 -11.66
C LYS A 289 -21.95 3.07 -12.29
N LEU A 290 -21.97 4.38 -12.15
CA LEU A 290 -23.01 5.26 -12.66
C LEU A 290 -22.43 6.30 -13.61
N GLN A 291 -23.13 6.52 -14.71
CA GLN A 291 -22.81 7.55 -15.69
C GLN A 291 -24.07 7.95 -16.45
N ARG A 292 -24.56 9.18 -16.24
CA ARG A 292 -25.63 9.83 -17.05
C ARG A 292 -26.84 8.93 -17.31
N GLY A 293 -27.58 8.54 -16.29
CA GLY A 293 -28.76 7.67 -16.49
C GLY A 293 -28.46 6.18 -16.56
N ARG A 294 -27.19 5.76 -16.67
CA ARG A 294 -26.77 4.36 -16.79
C ARG A 294 -26.13 3.87 -15.50
N MET A 295 -26.60 2.74 -14.99
CA MET A 295 -26.01 2.02 -13.85
C MET A 295 -25.53 0.63 -14.29
N LEU A 296 -24.31 0.28 -13.93
CA LEU A 296 -23.69 -1.02 -14.20
C LEU A 296 -23.19 -1.64 -12.89
N PRO A 297 -23.39 -2.95 -12.67
CA PRO A 297 -22.72 -3.67 -11.59
C PRO A 297 -21.20 -3.52 -11.68
N PHE A 298 -20.55 -3.38 -10.54
CA PHE A 298 -19.10 -3.30 -10.42
C PHE A 298 -18.61 -4.22 -9.29
N PRO A 299 -18.47 -5.53 -9.57
CA PRO A 299 -18.14 -6.54 -8.57
C PRO A 299 -16.82 -6.28 -7.84
N GLN A 300 -15.82 -5.70 -8.52
CA GLN A 300 -14.49 -5.44 -7.95
C GLN A 300 -14.52 -4.49 -6.76
N ALA A 301 -15.55 -3.66 -6.58
CA ALA A 301 -15.69 -2.85 -5.37
C ALA A 301 -15.90 -3.68 -4.08
N GLN A 302 -16.19 -4.97 -4.22
CA GLN A 302 -16.30 -5.93 -3.11
C GLN A 302 -15.09 -6.87 -3.03
N ALA A 303 -14.16 -6.79 -3.97
CA ALA A 303 -12.91 -7.52 -3.92
C ALA A 303 -11.94 -6.86 -2.94
N ALA A 304 -10.98 -7.63 -2.47
CA ALA A 304 -9.88 -7.08 -1.70
C ALA A 304 -9.02 -6.18 -2.61
N PRO A 305 -8.50 -5.05 -2.08
CA PRO A 305 -7.57 -4.21 -2.83
C PRO A 305 -6.33 -4.98 -3.25
N ILE A 306 -5.87 -4.74 -4.48
CA ILE A 306 -4.62 -5.28 -5.01
C ILE A 306 -3.54 -4.19 -5.00
N MET A 307 -2.29 -4.62 -4.89
CA MET A 307 -1.13 -3.74 -5.10
C MET A 307 -0.34 -4.24 -6.30
N VAL A 308 0.00 -3.34 -7.22
CA VAL A 308 0.90 -3.64 -8.34
C VAL A 308 2.17 -2.84 -8.15
N VAL A 309 3.30 -3.53 -8.12
CA VAL A 309 4.62 -2.94 -8.01
C VAL A 309 5.41 -3.29 -9.26
N SER A 310 5.61 -2.30 -10.13
CA SER A 310 6.17 -2.54 -11.45
C SER A 310 7.48 -1.78 -11.63
N ASP A 311 8.46 -2.39 -12.28
CA ASP A 311 9.47 -1.59 -12.97
C ASP A 311 8.82 -0.72 -14.06
N LEU A 312 9.53 0.30 -14.52
CA LEU A 312 9.06 1.20 -15.57
C LEU A 312 9.59 0.79 -16.93
N ASP A 313 10.90 0.85 -17.13
CA ASP A 313 11.52 0.83 -18.46
C ASP A 313 11.68 -0.60 -18.94
N GLY A 314 10.99 -0.98 -20.03
CA GLY A 314 10.96 -2.37 -20.49
C GLY A 314 9.88 -3.21 -19.79
N THR A 315 9.18 -2.64 -18.80
CA THR A 315 8.07 -3.30 -18.09
C THR A 315 6.75 -2.53 -18.25
N MET A 316 6.56 -1.38 -17.58
CA MET A 316 5.32 -0.58 -17.70
C MET A 316 5.30 0.28 -18.97
N VAL A 317 6.45 0.77 -19.39
CA VAL A 317 6.63 1.66 -20.54
C VAL A 317 7.71 1.13 -21.47
N GLY A 318 7.57 1.47 -22.76
CA GLY A 318 8.57 1.24 -23.78
C GLY A 318 8.57 2.37 -24.81
N GLU A 319 9.26 2.16 -25.92
CA GLU A 319 9.36 3.13 -27.01
C GLU A 319 8.33 2.86 -28.11
N GLY A 320 7.77 3.94 -28.66
CA GLY A 320 6.88 3.90 -29.81
C GLY A 320 5.39 3.65 -29.52
N PRO A 321 4.53 3.73 -30.56
CA PRO A 321 3.08 3.74 -30.40
C PRO A 321 2.49 2.43 -29.84
N GLU A 322 3.10 1.28 -30.14
CA GLU A 322 2.64 -0.02 -29.64
C GLU A 322 2.86 -0.15 -28.13
N ALA A 323 4.03 0.28 -27.64
CA ALA A 323 4.31 0.36 -26.22
C ALA A 323 3.35 1.32 -25.51
N ASP A 324 3.07 2.49 -26.12
CA ASP A 324 2.09 3.43 -25.58
C ASP A 324 0.67 2.87 -25.53
N ALA A 325 0.28 2.03 -26.50
CA ALA A 325 -1.00 1.33 -26.49
C ALA A 325 -1.09 0.35 -25.31
N ALA A 326 -0.01 -0.40 -25.03
CA ALA A 326 0.07 -1.29 -23.87
C ALA A 326 -0.07 -0.51 -22.56
N THR A 327 0.73 0.55 -22.37
CA THR A 327 0.66 1.40 -21.17
C THR A 327 -0.73 2.02 -21.01
N ARG A 328 -1.35 2.48 -22.11
CA ARG A 328 -2.71 3.04 -22.10
C ARG A 328 -3.76 2.00 -21.72
N ALA A 329 -3.62 0.76 -22.19
CA ALA A 329 -4.54 -0.32 -21.81
C ALA A 329 -4.46 -0.63 -20.31
N PHE A 330 -3.24 -0.71 -19.76
CA PHE A 330 -3.06 -0.85 -18.32
C PHE A 330 -3.65 0.33 -17.55
N CYS A 331 -3.37 1.57 -17.97
CA CYS A 331 -3.91 2.76 -17.35
C CYS A 331 -5.45 2.79 -17.38
N ALA A 332 -6.06 2.43 -18.51
CA ALA A 332 -7.51 2.36 -18.63
C ALA A 332 -8.12 1.31 -17.69
N TYR A 333 -7.52 0.11 -17.60
CA TYR A 333 -7.91 -0.90 -16.61
C TYR A 333 -7.75 -0.36 -15.19
N TRP A 334 -6.57 0.18 -14.88
CA TRP A 334 -6.20 0.61 -13.54
C TRP A 334 -7.13 1.70 -13.04
N GLU A 335 -7.21 2.84 -13.74
CA GLU A 335 -7.99 4.01 -13.33
C GLU A 335 -9.50 3.75 -13.28
N ASN A 336 -10.01 2.84 -14.13
CA ASN A 336 -11.44 2.52 -14.16
C ASN A 336 -11.80 1.30 -13.34
N THR A 337 -10.88 0.50 -12.82
CA THR A 337 -11.18 -0.77 -12.13
C THR A 337 -10.40 -0.90 -10.84
N ALA A 338 -9.11 -1.25 -10.91
CA ALA A 338 -8.32 -1.58 -9.72
C ALA A 338 -8.23 -0.38 -8.76
N ALA A 339 -7.93 0.81 -9.29
CA ALA A 339 -7.94 2.07 -8.55
C ALA A 339 -9.23 2.25 -7.76
N LEU A 340 -10.38 2.17 -8.43
CA LEU A 340 -11.70 2.37 -7.81
C LEU A 340 -12.01 1.32 -6.72
N ALA A 341 -11.47 0.12 -6.85
CA ALA A 341 -11.55 -0.93 -5.84
C ALA A 341 -10.57 -0.72 -4.66
N GLY A 342 -9.84 0.40 -4.63
CA GLY A 342 -8.86 0.71 -3.58
C GLY A 342 -7.44 0.23 -3.90
N GLY A 343 -7.19 -0.19 -5.15
CA GLY A 343 -5.89 -0.69 -5.57
C GLY A 343 -4.76 0.33 -5.45
N VAL A 344 -3.55 -0.17 -5.18
CA VAL A 344 -2.34 0.61 -4.94
C VAL A 344 -1.34 0.36 -6.06
N LEU A 345 -0.97 1.42 -6.80
CA LEU A 345 0.06 1.34 -7.84
C LEU A 345 1.36 1.90 -7.30
N VAL A 346 2.44 1.15 -7.51
CA VAL A 346 3.80 1.56 -7.16
C VAL A 346 4.72 1.33 -8.34
N TYR A 347 5.51 2.34 -8.68
CA TYR A 347 6.63 2.16 -9.60
C TYR A 347 7.92 1.97 -8.82
N ASN A 348 8.67 0.93 -9.14
CA ASN A 348 9.91 0.54 -8.49
C ASN A 348 11.07 0.56 -9.49
N THR A 349 11.62 1.75 -9.70
CA THR A 349 12.48 2.08 -10.84
C THR A 349 13.88 2.50 -10.41
N GLY A 350 14.84 2.33 -11.32
CA GLY A 350 16.18 2.92 -11.19
C GLY A 350 16.21 4.44 -11.41
N ARG A 351 15.18 5.03 -12.04
CA ARG A 351 15.11 6.47 -12.34
C ARG A 351 15.12 7.33 -11.07
N SER A 352 15.67 8.54 -11.16
CA SER A 352 15.49 9.57 -10.12
C SER A 352 14.06 10.15 -10.16
N LEU A 353 13.69 10.90 -9.12
CA LEU A 353 12.37 11.56 -9.07
C LEU A 353 12.17 12.51 -10.28
N GLY A 354 13.19 13.29 -10.62
CA GLY A 354 13.13 14.23 -11.76
C GLY A 354 12.92 13.51 -13.10
N GLN A 355 13.68 12.44 -13.34
CA GLN A 355 13.53 11.61 -14.55
C GLN A 355 12.15 10.94 -14.64
N PHE A 356 11.59 10.54 -13.50
CA PHE A 356 10.23 10.01 -13.45
C PHE A 356 9.19 11.10 -13.76
N GLN A 357 9.34 12.31 -13.22
CA GLN A 357 8.43 13.43 -13.49
C GLN A 357 8.42 13.80 -14.98
N GLU A 358 9.59 13.85 -15.63
CA GLU A 358 9.70 14.07 -17.08
C GLU A 358 9.04 12.95 -17.90
N LEU A 359 9.23 11.69 -17.50
CA LEU A 359 8.56 10.56 -18.13
C LEU A 359 7.04 10.66 -17.97
N LEU A 360 6.55 11.00 -16.77
CA LEU A 360 5.12 11.15 -16.50
C LEU A 360 4.50 12.29 -17.31
N GLN A 361 5.24 13.37 -17.55
CA GLN A 361 4.83 14.46 -18.44
C GLN A 361 4.77 14.00 -19.90
N THR A 362 5.81 13.31 -20.36
CA THR A 362 5.91 12.82 -21.75
C THR A 362 4.83 11.78 -22.07
N LYS A 363 4.54 10.91 -21.11
CA LYS A 363 3.54 9.83 -21.21
C LYS A 363 2.23 10.23 -20.54
N ALA A 364 1.95 11.53 -20.41
CA ALA A 364 0.79 12.02 -19.65
C ALA A 364 -0.53 11.43 -20.16
N ASP A 365 -0.67 11.12 -21.44
CA ASP A 365 -1.92 10.58 -21.99
C ASP A 365 -2.14 9.08 -21.76
N CYS A 366 -1.11 8.33 -21.37
CA CYS A 366 -1.18 6.87 -21.28
C CYS A 366 -0.69 6.28 -19.95
N LEU A 367 0.19 6.95 -19.20
CA LEU A 367 0.77 6.39 -17.97
C LEU A 367 -0.11 6.67 -16.75
N ALA A 368 -0.48 5.64 -16.00
CA ALA A 368 -1.21 5.83 -14.75
C ALA A 368 -0.31 6.52 -13.69
N VAL A 369 -0.88 7.44 -12.91
CA VAL A 369 -0.14 8.06 -11.79
C VAL A 369 -0.14 7.09 -10.62
N PRO A 370 1.03 6.73 -10.04
CA PRO A 370 1.11 5.77 -8.96
C PRO A 370 0.80 6.42 -7.61
N ASN A 371 0.47 5.60 -6.61
CA ASN A 371 0.28 6.02 -5.22
C ASN A 371 1.63 6.28 -4.52
N ALA A 372 2.65 5.51 -4.88
CA ALA A 372 4.01 5.66 -4.37
C ALA A 372 5.03 5.42 -5.49
N LEU A 373 6.21 6.01 -5.32
CA LEU A 373 7.35 5.82 -6.21
C LEU A 373 8.54 5.37 -5.38
N ILE A 374 9.14 4.26 -5.77
CA ILE A 374 10.41 3.77 -5.24
C ILE A 374 11.48 4.08 -6.29
N THR A 375 12.51 4.81 -5.91
CA THR A 375 13.60 5.23 -6.80
C THR A 375 14.96 4.80 -6.27
N ALA A 376 16.01 5.02 -7.09
CA ALA A 376 17.40 4.81 -6.71
C ALA A 376 17.63 3.40 -6.14
N VAL A 377 17.07 2.39 -6.84
CA VAL A 377 17.19 0.97 -6.51
C VAL A 377 16.66 0.63 -5.10
N GLY A 378 15.60 1.32 -4.66
CA GLY A 378 14.96 1.08 -3.37
C GLY A 378 15.54 1.88 -2.20
N THR A 379 16.36 2.90 -2.47
CA THR A 379 16.92 3.75 -1.40
C THR A 379 16.12 5.01 -1.11
N LYS A 380 15.15 5.35 -1.98
CA LYS A 380 14.21 6.44 -1.74
C LYS A 380 12.79 6.00 -2.05
N ILE A 381 11.85 6.47 -1.23
CA ILE A 381 10.41 6.24 -1.39
C ILE A 381 9.74 7.60 -1.36
N PHE A 382 8.88 7.86 -2.34
CA PHE A 382 8.10 9.08 -2.44
C PHE A 382 6.61 8.75 -2.43
N TRP A 383 5.87 9.47 -1.61
CA TRP A 383 4.42 9.41 -1.52
C TRP A 383 3.80 10.48 -2.41
N LEU A 384 2.78 10.10 -3.20
CA LEU A 384 2.03 11.10 -3.95
C LEU A 384 1.18 11.95 -2.99
N ARG A 385 1.46 13.25 -2.97
CA ARG A 385 0.71 14.29 -2.27
C ARG A 385 -0.10 15.07 -3.30
N ARG A 386 -1.43 15.10 -3.17
CA ARG A 386 -2.29 15.87 -4.08
C ARG A 386 -2.83 17.12 -3.39
N HIS A 387 -2.69 18.26 -4.05
CA HIS A 387 -3.43 19.49 -3.76
C HIS A 387 -4.59 19.59 -4.75
N GLY A 388 -5.84 19.49 -4.29
CA GLY A 388 -7.03 19.73 -5.13
C GLY A 388 -7.53 18.55 -5.98
N THR A 389 -8.54 18.83 -6.83
CA THR A 389 -9.34 17.83 -7.57
C THR A 389 -8.91 17.66 -9.04
N GLY A 390 -7.77 18.21 -9.45
CA GLY A 390 -7.34 18.26 -10.85
C GLY A 390 -6.44 17.09 -11.27
N PRO A 391 -6.48 16.66 -12.55
CA PRO A 391 -5.63 15.62 -13.11
C PRO A 391 -4.29 16.12 -13.67
N ASP A 392 -3.90 17.38 -13.42
CA ASP A 392 -2.70 17.96 -14.01
C ASP A 392 -1.43 17.36 -13.39
N VAL A 393 -0.72 16.55 -14.19
CA VAL A 393 0.54 15.90 -13.83
C VAL A 393 1.62 16.90 -13.39
N ASN A 394 1.54 18.16 -13.84
CA ASN A 394 2.49 19.21 -13.48
C ASN A 394 2.28 19.77 -12.06
N THR A 395 1.16 19.44 -11.42
CA THR A 395 0.81 19.91 -10.08
C THR A 395 0.97 18.83 -9.00
N LEU A 396 1.51 17.67 -9.38
CA LEU A 396 1.73 16.56 -8.44
C LEU A 396 2.89 16.87 -7.50
N ASP A 397 2.62 16.79 -6.20
CA ASP A 397 3.60 16.98 -5.13
C ASP A 397 4.09 15.60 -4.67
N TRP A 398 5.40 15.39 -4.59
CA TRP A 398 6.01 14.12 -4.18
C TRP A 398 6.77 14.33 -2.88
N VAL A 399 6.43 13.57 -1.85
CA VAL A 399 7.03 13.71 -0.52
C VAL A 399 7.85 12.48 -0.19
N GLU A 400 9.14 12.69 0.08
CA GLU A 400 10.05 11.62 0.48
C GLU A 400 9.69 11.03 1.85
N ASP A 401 9.81 9.72 1.98
CA ASP A 401 9.61 8.98 3.23
C ASP A 401 10.83 9.10 4.16
N LEU A 402 10.74 9.97 5.17
CA LEU A 402 11.79 10.15 6.16
C LEU A 402 11.95 8.95 7.11
N ALA A 403 10.89 8.17 7.34
CA ALA A 403 10.98 6.97 8.18
C ALA A 403 11.78 5.87 7.46
N TRP A 404 11.57 5.73 6.14
CA TRP A 404 12.40 4.87 5.29
C TRP A 404 13.87 5.32 5.30
N GLN A 405 14.12 6.61 5.09
CA GLN A 405 15.47 7.17 5.13
C GLN A 405 16.17 6.86 6.46
N HIS A 406 15.49 7.06 7.59
CA HIS A 406 16.04 6.76 8.91
C HIS A 406 16.33 5.27 9.10
N ARG A 407 15.47 4.38 8.58
CA ARG A 407 15.72 2.93 8.59
C ARG A 407 17.00 2.58 7.82
N LEU A 408 17.24 3.18 6.66
CA LEU A 408 18.44 2.95 5.87
C LEU A 408 19.72 3.43 6.56
N SER A 409 19.64 4.47 7.39
CA SER A 409 20.78 4.97 8.18
C SER A 409 21.28 3.98 9.25
N HIS A 410 20.49 2.97 9.62
CA HIS A 410 20.93 1.97 10.58
C HIS A 410 21.99 1.06 9.95
N ASN A 411 23.13 0.89 10.63
CA ASN A 411 24.28 0.11 10.17
C ASN A 411 24.81 0.52 8.78
N TRP A 412 24.69 1.81 8.46
CA TRP A 412 25.21 2.43 7.25
C TRP A 412 26.11 3.62 7.60
N ASP A 413 27.27 3.68 6.96
CA ASP A 413 28.19 4.82 7.04
C ASP A 413 28.69 5.13 5.63
N LEU A 414 28.21 6.25 5.07
CA LEU A 414 28.54 6.64 3.71
C LEU A 414 30.03 6.93 3.53
N ALA A 415 30.71 7.51 4.54
CA ALA A 415 32.12 7.86 4.42
C ALA A 415 32.97 6.59 4.29
N VAL A 416 32.66 5.57 5.10
CA VAL A 416 33.33 4.27 5.03
C VAL A 416 33.01 3.56 3.72
N VAL A 417 31.75 3.54 3.27
CA VAL A 417 31.36 2.87 2.03
C VAL A 417 32.00 3.55 0.81
N ARG A 418 32.10 4.89 0.82
CA ARG A 418 32.79 5.66 -0.22
C ARG A 418 34.28 5.34 -0.26
N GLU A 419 34.94 5.23 0.90
CA GLU A 419 36.35 4.81 0.99
C GLU A 419 36.54 3.41 0.38
N VAL A 420 35.67 2.46 0.75
CA VAL A 420 35.71 1.10 0.21
C VAL A 420 35.49 1.10 -1.30
N GLY A 421 34.52 1.86 -1.82
CA GLY A 421 34.27 1.95 -3.25
C GLY A 421 35.47 2.53 -4.02
N ALA A 422 36.18 3.52 -3.46
CA ALA A 422 37.41 4.04 -4.06
C ALA A 422 38.52 2.98 -4.12
N GLN A 423 38.67 2.17 -3.07
CA GLN A 423 39.61 1.05 -3.06
C GLN A 423 39.23 0.00 -4.11
N VAL A 424 37.95 -0.31 -4.27
CA VAL A 424 37.45 -1.26 -5.27
C VAL A 424 37.72 -0.78 -6.69
N ILE A 425 37.51 0.51 -6.98
CA ILE A 425 37.89 1.11 -8.27
C ILE A 425 39.38 0.93 -8.53
N ALA A 426 40.23 1.22 -7.53
CA ALA A 426 41.69 1.05 -7.67
C ALA A 426 42.08 -0.42 -7.92
N GLU A 427 41.45 -1.37 -7.23
CA GLU A 427 41.67 -2.81 -7.42
C GLU A 427 41.28 -3.30 -8.82
N CYS A 428 40.30 -2.64 -9.46
CA CYS A 428 39.86 -2.95 -10.81
C CYS A 428 40.77 -2.38 -11.92
N GLY A 429 41.81 -1.60 -11.56
CA GLY A 429 42.67 -0.92 -12.53
C GLY A 429 42.31 0.55 -12.78
N GLY A 430 41.55 1.16 -11.86
CA GLY A 430 41.17 2.58 -11.90
C GLY A 430 40.14 2.92 -12.97
N ASP A 431 40.08 4.21 -13.35
CA ASP A 431 39.06 4.79 -14.24
C ASP A 431 38.96 4.12 -15.63
N GLY A 432 39.99 3.38 -16.05
CA GLY A 432 39.94 2.60 -17.30
C GLY A 432 39.02 1.37 -17.24
N HIS A 433 38.67 0.91 -16.04
CA HIS A 433 37.88 -0.31 -15.82
C HIS A 433 36.74 -0.13 -14.83
N ALA A 434 36.79 0.88 -13.95
CA ALA A 434 35.72 1.20 -13.02
C ALA A 434 35.72 2.70 -12.68
N HIS A 435 34.56 3.35 -12.62
CA HIS A 435 34.43 4.75 -12.23
C HIS A 435 33.13 5.01 -11.47
N TRP A 436 33.07 6.14 -10.77
CA TRP A 436 31.87 6.58 -10.05
C TRP A 436 30.77 7.02 -11.01
N LEU A 437 29.54 6.57 -10.73
CA LEU A 437 28.31 7.20 -11.23
C LEU A 437 27.69 8.09 -10.16
N ASP A 438 27.72 7.63 -8.91
CA ASP A 438 27.33 8.40 -7.73
C ASP A 438 28.16 7.90 -6.54
N ASP A 439 28.85 8.80 -5.86
CA ASP A 439 29.61 8.50 -4.65
C ASP A 439 28.76 8.65 -3.37
N GLY A 440 27.44 8.75 -3.53
CA GLY A 440 26.43 8.97 -2.52
C GLY A 440 26.19 10.45 -2.19
N SER A 441 26.71 11.36 -3.02
CA SER A 441 26.41 12.79 -2.93
C SER A 441 24.97 13.10 -3.31
N GLU A 442 24.42 12.37 -4.28
CA GLU A 442 22.99 12.47 -4.65
C GLU A 442 22.12 11.56 -3.77
N HIS A 443 22.63 10.36 -3.46
CA HIS A 443 21.90 9.33 -2.70
C HIS A 443 22.66 8.91 -1.44
N PRO A 444 22.39 9.48 -0.25
CA PRO A 444 23.20 9.24 0.96
C PRO A 444 23.27 7.80 1.46
N HIS A 445 22.39 6.91 0.98
CA HIS A 445 22.31 5.49 1.36
C HIS A 445 22.69 4.53 0.23
N ARG A 446 23.38 5.05 -0.79
CA ARG A 446 23.80 4.34 -2.00
C ARG A 446 25.13 4.90 -2.49
N ILE A 447 25.95 4.02 -3.06
CA ILE A 447 26.94 4.42 -4.05
C ILE A 447 26.70 3.62 -5.33
N ALA A 448 27.04 4.20 -6.48
CA ALA A 448 26.88 3.58 -7.79
C ALA A 448 28.18 3.66 -8.58
N LEU A 449 28.58 2.53 -9.14
CA LEU A 449 29.79 2.37 -9.94
C LEU A 449 29.41 1.88 -11.34
N SER A 450 30.14 2.34 -12.35
CA SER A 450 30.17 1.72 -13.67
C SER A 450 31.50 1.00 -13.84
N MET A 451 31.49 -0.28 -14.18
CA MET A 451 32.72 -1.07 -14.31
C MET A 451 32.64 -2.16 -15.38
N GLN A 452 33.80 -2.62 -15.85
CA GLN A 452 33.86 -3.74 -16.79
C GLN A 452 33.31 -5.03 -16.17
N ALA A 453 32.62 -5.83 -16.98
CA ALA A 453 31.99 -7.08 -16.57
C ALA A 453 32.98 -8.07 -15.93
N SER A 454 34.24 -8.06 -16.38
CA SER A 454 35.35 -8.85 -15.83
C SER A 454 35.66 -8.52 -14.36
N CYS A 455 35.38 -7.29 -13.91
CA CYS A 455 35.67 -6.82 -12.57
C CYS A 455 34.52 -7.05 -11.58
N VAL A 456 33.28 -7.18 -12.05
CA VAL A 456 32.06 -7.14 -11.24
C VAL A 456 32.04 -8.17 -10.12
N LEU A 457 32.43 -9.42 -10.40
CA LEU A 457 32.41 -10.49 -9.40
C LEU A 457 33.38 -10.21 -8.25
N ALA A 458 34.58 -9.74 -8.57
CA ALA A 458 35.59 -9.38 -7.59
C ALA A 458 35.19 -8.11 -6.82
N ALA A 459 34.66 -7.09 -7.51
CA ALA A 459 34.18 -5.85 -6.90
C ALA A 459 33.05 -6.10 -5.91
N LYS A 460 32.07 -6.95 -6.27
CA LYS A 460 30.98 -7.36 -5.38
C LYS A 460 31.50 -8.01 -4.10
N ALA A 461 32.41 -8.99 -4.23
CA ALA A 461 33.00 -9.67 -3.08
C ALA A 461 33.81 -8.69 -2.20
N SER A 462 34.61 -7.81 -2.81
CA SER A 462 35.43 -6.82 -2.11
C SER A 462 34.58 -5.79 -1.34
N LEU A 463 33.53 -5.23 -1.96
CA LEU A 463 32.55 -4.37 -1.30
C LEU A 463 31.95 -5.05 -0.06
N GLN A 464 31.43 -6.27 -0.22
CA GLN A 464 30.78 -7.00 0.87
C GLN A 464 31.76 -7.31 2.00
N GLN A 465 32.94 -7.84 1.69
CA GLN A 465 33.93 -8.23 2.67
C GLN A 465 34.47 -7.03 3.46
N LYS A 466 34.83 -5.95 2.77
CA LYS A 466 35.42 -4.76 3.41
C LYS A 466 34.40 -3.98 4.23
N CYS A 467 33.15 -3.86 3.76
CA CYS A 467 32.07 -3.28 4.57
C CYS A 467 31.77 -4.14 5.80
N ALA A 468 31.71 -5.47 5.67
CA ALA A 468 31.49 -6.37 6.80
C ALA A 468 32.61 -6.28 7.84
N ALA A 469 33.88 -6.13 7.41
CA ALA A 469 35.03 -5.90 8.30
C ALA A 469 34.96 -4.56 9.08
N ARG A 470 34.01 -3.69 8.72
CA ARG A 470 33.70 -2.43 9.41
C ARG A 470 32.34 -2.49 10.13
N ASN A 471 31.78 -3.69 10.33
CA ASN A 471 30.45 -3.93 10.91
C ASN A 471 29.29 -3.28 10.14
N LEU A 472 29.49 -2.98 8.85
CA LEU A 472 28.44 -2.49 7.97
C LEU A 472 27.80 -3.64 7.22
N LYS A 473 26.47 -3.62 7.13
CA LYS A 473 25.72 -4.55 6.28
C LYS A 473 25.31 -3.81 5.02
N VAL A 474 25.73 -4.33 3.87
CA VAL A 474 25.43 -3.74 2.56
C VAL A 474 24.80 -4.77 1.63
N GLN A 475 24.05 -4.27 0.66
CA GLN A 475 23.53 -5.06 -0.45
C GLN A 475 24.15 -4.53 -1.74
N VAL A 476 24.71 -5.45 -2.55
CA VAL A 476 25.35 -5.10 -3.82
C VAL A 476 24.49 -5.63 -4.96
N ILE A 477 24.00 -4.71 -5.78
CA ILE A 477 23.04 -4.93 -6.86
C ILE A 477 23.77 -4.67 -8.17
N VAL A 478 23.67 -5.60 -9.11
CA VAL A 478 24.34 -5.52 -10.41
C VAL A 478 23.27 -5.42 -11.49
N SER A 479 23.44 -4.50 -12.43
CA SER A 479 22.56 -4.35 -13.58
C SER A 479 23.31 -3.96 -14.86
N GLY A 480 22.60 -4.01 -16.00
CA GLY A 480 23.14 -3.74 -17.33
C GLY A 480 23.62 -4.98 -18.08
N ALA A 481 23.93 -4.80 -19.36
CA ALA A 481 24.36 -5.84 -20.29
C ALA A 481 25.61 -5.41 -21.09
N GLY A 482 26.27 -6.34 -21.78
CA GLY A 482 27.47 -6.07 -22.60
C GLY A 482 28.80 -6.17 -21.85
N ASP A 483 29.72 -5.24 -22.09
CA ASP A 483 31.06 -5.23 -21.46
C ASP A 483 31.14 -4.36 -20.20
N TRP A 484 30.20 -3.44 -20.00
CA TRP A 484 30.11 -2.58 -18.81
C TRP A 484 28.86 -2.93 -17.98
N ARG A 485 28.96 -2.80 -16.67
CA ARG A 485 27.88 -3.06 -15.70
C ARG A 485 27.78 -1.94 -14.69
N TYR A 486 26.58 -1.75 -14.19
CA TYR A 486 26.30 -0.89 -13.06
C TYR A 486 26.33 -1.72 -11.77
N VAL A 487 27.07 -1.25 -10.78
CA VAL A 487 27.19 -1.88 -9.47
C VAL A 487 26.78 -0.87 -8.41
N ASP A 488 25.61 -1.12 -7.82
CA ASP A 488 25.04 -0.32 -6.75
C ASP A 488 25.33 -0.98 -5.41
N CYS A 489 25.96 -0.26 -4.49
CA CYS A 489 26.12 -0.68 -3.10
C CYS A 489 25.20 0.17 -2.23
N VAL A 490 24.21 -0.47 -1.62
CA VAL A 490 23.19 0.20 -0.79
C VAL A 490 23.24 -0.31 0.64
N SER A 491 22.61 0.44 1.56
CA SER A 491 22.37 -0.03 2.93
C SER A 491 21.74 -1.43 2.92
N GLY A 492 22.15 -2.30 3.85
CA GLY A 492 21.64 -3.68 3.94
C GLY A 492 20.16 -3.81 4.32
N GLN A 493 19.51 -2.68 4.62
CA GLN A 493 18.05 -2.58 4.78
C GLN A 493 17.34 -2.06 3.52
N GLY A 494 18.10 -1.60 2.52
CA GLY A 494 17.59 -1.07 1.26
C GLY A 494 17.55 -2.12 0.15
N GLY A 495 17.11 -1.70 -1.03
CA GLY A 495 16.89 -2.58 -2.18
C GLY A 495 15.43 -2.58 -2.63
N LYS A 496 15.19 -2.96 -3.89
CA LYS A 496 13.85 -2.97 -4.50
C LYS A 496 12.84 -3.80 -3.68
N LEU A 497 13.25 -4.95 -3.13
CA LEU A 497 12.38 -5.82 -2.33
C LEU A 497 11.99 -5.20 -0.99
N GLN A 498 12.98 -4.69 -0.24
CA GLN A 498 12.77 -4.15 1.09
C GLN A 498 11.92 -2.88 1.03
N ALA A 499 12.14 -2.05 0.02
CA ALA A 499 11.30 -0.89 -0.25
C ALA A 499 9.87 -1.29 -0.64
N LEU A 500 9.70 -2.31 -1.50
CA LEU A 500 8.41 -2.88 -1.85
C LEU A 500 7.65 -3.34 -0.59
N GLU A 501 8.28 -4.14 0.26
CA GLU A 501 7.67 -4.66 1.48
C GLU A 501 7.32 -3.56 2.50
N HIS A 502 8.14 -2.50 2.57
CA HIS A 502 7.83 -1.30 3.36
C HIS A 502 6.55 -0.65 2.85
N VAL A 503 6.46 -0.34 1.56
CA VAL A 503 5.26 0.28 0.97
C VAL A 503 4.03 -0.61 1.13
N ARG A 504 4.16 -1.92 0.88
CA ARG A 504 3.08 -2.91 1.03
C ARG A 504 2.51 -2.89 2.45
N THR A 505 3.39 -2.89 3.45
CA THR A 505 2.99 -2.85 4.87
C THR A 505 2.29 -1.54 5.22
N MET A 506 2.77 -0.42 4.69
CA MET A 506 2.15 0.91 4.91
C MET A 506 0.72 0.99 4.36
N PHE A 507 0.44 0.32 3.24
CA PHE A 507 -0.93 0.20 2.70
C PHE A 507 -1.71 -0.99 3.27
N SER A 508 -1.10 -1.80 4.13
CA SER A 508 -1.69 -3.01 4.69
C SER A 508 -2.21 -3.96 3.60
N ILE A 509 -1.43 -4.20 2.55
CA ILE A 509 -1.81 -5.15 1.49
C ILE A 509 -1.20 -6.53 1.79
N PRO A 510 -1.98 -7.62 1.83
CA PRO A 510 -1.42 -8.98 1.96
C PRO A 510 -0.46 -9.30 0.83
N ARG A 511 0.56 -10.14 1.08
CA ARG A 511 1.49 -10.60 0.02
C ARG A 511 0.74 -11.25 -1.14
N SER A 512 -0.27 -12.07 -0.84
CA SER A 512 -1.12 -12.72 -1.84
C SER A 512 -1.86 -11.76 -2.79
N HIS A 513 -2.00 -10.47 -2.42
CA HIS A 513 -2.63 -9.43 -3.24
C HIS A 513 -1.64 -8.37 -3.73
N CYS A 514 -0.34 -8.57 -3.52
CA CYS A 514 0.72 -7.68 -3.98
C CYS A 514 1.46 -8.36 -5.13
N MET A 515 1.33 -7.86 -6.35
CA MET A 515 2.03 -8.43 -7.52
C MET A 515 3.24 -7.56 -7.89
N SER A 516 4.43 -8.17 -8.01
CA SER A 516 5.61 -7.54 -8.59
C SER A 516 5.73 -7.83 -10.09
N ALA A 517 6.22 -6.85 -10.87
CA ALA A 517 6.43 -6.99 -12.31
C ALA A 517 7.81 -6.44 -12.72
N GLY A 518 8.52 -7.16 -13.58
CA GLY A 518 9.84 -6.76 -14.09
C GLY A 518 10.21 -7.44 -15.41
N ASP A 519 11.29 -6.96 -16.02
CA ASP A 519 11.81 -7.43 -17.31
C ASP A 519 13.32 -7.71 -17.30
N SER A 520 14.09 -7.22 -16.33
CA SER A 520 15.55 -7.34 -16.37
C SER A 520 16.18 -7.85 -15.06
N GLY A 521 17.50 -8.07 -15.08
CA GLY A 521 18.23 -8.56 -13.91
C GLY A 521 18.14 -7.66 -12.66
N ASN A 522 17.87 -6.35 -12.81
CA ASN A 522 17.71 -5.44 -11.67
C ASN A 522 16.40 -5.68 -10.88
N ASP A 523 15.46 -6.44 -11.45
CA ASP A 523 14.15 -6.76 -10.88
C ASP A 523 14.15 -8.06 -10.09
N ILE A 524 15.21 -8.87 -10.23
CA ILE A 524 15.37 -10.17 -9.56
C ILE A 524 15.05 -10.06 -8.07
N LEU A 525 15.58 -9.04 -7.38
CA LEU A 525 15.35 -8.85 -5.95
C LEU A 525 13.86 -8.69 -5.60
N MET A 526 13.07 -7.94 -6.39
CA MET A 526 11.64 -7.81 -6.08
C MET A 526 10.82 -9.03 -6.55
N LEU A 527 11.31 -9.77 -7.54
CA LEU A 527 10.67 -10.98 -8.06
C LEU A 527 11.00 -12.23 -7.21
N GLU A 528 12.15 -12.29 -6.54
CA GLU A 528 12.54 -13.39 -5.65
C GLU A 528 11.78 -13.38 -4.31
N GLY A 529 11.18 -12.25 -3.94
CA GLY A 529 10.38 -12.12 -2.72
C GLY A 529 9.13 -13.01 -2.71
N GLY A 530 8.45 -13.10 -1.56
CA GLY A 530 7.25 -13.96 -1.39
C GLY A 530 5.98 -13.48 -2.10
N ASN A 531 6.03 -12.36 -2.83
CA ASN A 531 4.87 -11.83 -3.56
C ASN A 531 4.66 -12.61 -4.87
N PRO A 532 3.41 -12.76 -5.35
CA PRO A 532 3.14 -13.07 -6.76
C PRO A 532 3.98 -12.18 -7.68
N GLY A 533 4.66 -12.77 -8.63
CA GLY A 533 5.52 -12.08 -9.59
C GLY A 533 5.13 -12.39 -11.02
N VAL A 534 5.28 -11.40 -11.89
CA VAL A 534 5.18 -11.57 -13.35
C VAL A 534 6.45 -11.06 -14.03
N ILE A 535 6.96 -11.88 -14.92
CA ILE A 535 8.04 -11.52 -15.86
C ILE A 535 7.34 -11.26 -17.20
N VAL A 536 7.48 -10.05 -17.73
CA VAL A 536 6.81 -9.67 -18.99
C VAL A 536 7.48 -10.35 -20.20
N GLY A 537 6.74 -10.58 -21.28
CA GLY A 537 7.21 -11.42 -22.39
C GLY A 537 8.43 -10.89 -23.15
N ASN A 538 8.76 -9.60 -22.99
CA ASN A 538 9.99 -8.99 -23.54
C ASN A 538 11.17 -8.98 -22.55
N ALA A 539 11.16 -9.84 -21.54
CA ALA A 539 12.22 -9.91 -20.54
C ALA A 539 13.59 -10.22 -21.14
N GLN A 540 14.62 -9.62 -20.55
CA GLN A 540 16.00 -9.75 -20.96
C GLN A 540 16.56 -11.14 -20.60
N PRO A 541 17.55 -11.65 -21.37
CA PRO A 541 18.07 -13.00 -21.20
C PRO A 541 18.53 -13.32 -19.77
N GLU A 542 19.14 -12.37 -19.07
CA GLU A 542 19.63 -12.62 -17.71
C GLU A 542 18.52 -12.88 -16.69
N LEU A 543 17.34 -12.28 -16.88
CA LEU A 543 16.19 -12.54 -16.01
C LEU A 543 15.55 -13.91 -16.34
N LEU A 544 15.55 -14.29 -17.61
CA LEU A 544 15.08 -15.62 -18.04
C LEU A 544 16.02 -16.73 -17.56
N ASP A 545 17.33 -16.51 -17.63
CA ASP A 545 18.35 -17.41 -17.08
C ASP A 545 18.19 -17.57 -15.56
N TRP A 546 17.88 -16.47 -14.84
CA TRP A 546 17.54 -16.56 -13.43
C TRP A 546 16.24 -17.36 -13.19
N LEU A 547 15.17 -17.12 -13.97
CA LEU A 547 13.88 -17.77 -13.81
C LEU A 547 13.97 -19.30 -13.89
N VAL A 548 14.76 -19.84 -14.82
CA VAL A 548 14.91 -21.30 -14.97
C VAL A 548 15.59 -21.97 -13.78
N THR A 549 16.30 -21.21 -12.93
CA THR A 549 16.90 -21.71 -11.68
C THR A 549 15.92 -21.71 -10.51
N GLN A 550 14.77 -21.03 -10.64
CA GLN A 550 13.79 -20.90 -9.57
C GLN A 550 12.88 -22.13 -9.48
N LYS A 551 12.30 -22.31 -8.28
CA LYS A 551 11.25 -23.30 -8.07
C LYS A 551 10.07 -22.98 -8.98
N GLN A 552 9.67 -23.95 -9.80
CA GLN A 552 8.54 -23.81 -10.72
C GLN A 552 7.22 -23.99 -9.95
N ASP A 553 6.79 -22.93 -9.29
CA ASP A 553 5.51 -22.86 -8.58
C ASP A 553 4.55 -21.86 -9.23
N LYS A 554 3.42 -21.56 -8.57
CA LYS A 554 2.41 -20.63 -9.10
C LYS A 554 2.72 -19.17 -8.83
N ARG A 555 3.76 -18.87 -8.03
CA ARG A 555 4.10 -17.52 -7.56
C ARG A 555 4.76 -16.69 -8.66
N LEU A 556 5.70 -17.27 -9.40
CA LEU A 556 6.33 -16.62 -10.55
C LEU A 556 5.68 -17.08 -11.85
N ARG A 557 5.27 -16.12 -12.68
CA ARG A 557 4.66 -16.37 -14.00
C ARG A 557 5.43 -15.63 -15.07
N LEU A 558 5.76 -16.31 -16.15
CA LEU A 558 6.19 -15.68 -17.40
C LEU A 558 4.93 -15.37 -18.22
N ALA A 559 4.75 -14.11 -18.62
CA ALA A 559 3.66 -13.69 -19.49
C ALA A 559 4.07 -13.84 -20.97
N ASP A 560 3.13 -14.18 -21.84
CA ASP A 560 3.35 -14.15 -23.29
C ASP A 560 3.37 -12.71 -23.81
N ALA A 561 2.55 -11.83 -23.23
CA ALA A 561 2.43 -10.45 -23.64
C ALA A 561 3.60 -9.59 -23.13
N HIS A 562 3.99 -8.63 -23.97
CA HIS A 562 5.07 -7.70 -23.68
C HIS A 562 4.58 -6.49 -22.86
N LEU A 563 5.50 -5.85 -22.15
CA LEU A 563 5.31 -4.58 -21.46
C LEU A 563 4.07 -4.61 -20.54
N ALA A 564 3.32 -3.50 -20.49
CA ALA A 564 2.14 -3.37 -19.65
C ALA A 564 0.99 -4.34 -20.01
N TYR A 565 0.96 -4.91 -21.21
CA TYR A 565 0.05 -6.04 -21.49
C TYR A 565 0.45 -7.29 -20.72
N GLY A 566 1.75 -7.56 -20.58
CA GLY A 566 2.28 -8.62 -19.72
C GLY A 566 1.87 -8.46 -18.26
N ILE A 567 1.79 -7.22 -17.76
CA ILE A 567 1.29 -6.94 -16.40
C ILE A 567 -0.21 -7.31 -16.28
N LEU A 568 -1.04 -6.92 -17.26
CA LEU A 568 -2.46 -7.28 -17.28
C LEU A 568 -2.68 -8.79 -17.36
N GLU A 569 -1.85 -9.48 -18.14
CA GLU A 569 -1.84 -10.93 -18.21
C GLU A 569 -1.42 -11.55 -16.87
N GLY A 570 -0.36 -11.05 -16.23
CA GLY A 570 0.08 -11.46 -14.91
C GLY A 570 -1.01 -11.37 -13.85
N LEU A 571 -1.73 -10.23 -13.81
CA LEU A 571 -2.90 -10.06 -12.93
C LEU A 571 -3.96 -11.14 -13.16
N ALA A 572 -4.20 -11.50 -14.42
CA ALA A 572 -5.13 -12.56 -14.77
C ALA A 572 -4.66 -13.95 -14.32
N LEU A 573 -3.39 -14.28 -14.55
CA LEU A 573 -2.78 -15.56 -14.19
C LEU A 573 -2.79 -15.81 -12.68
N HIS A 574 -2.68 -14.73 -11.89
CA HIS A 574 -2.73 -14.75 -10.43
C HIS A 574 -4.13 -14.58 -9.84
N GLY A 575 -5.15 -14.31 -10.66
CA GLY A 575 -6.53 -14.11 -10.19
C GLY A 575 -6.75 -12.76 -9.47
N LEU A 576 -5.89 -11.77 -9.72
CA LEU A 576 -5.91 -10.44 -9.12
C LEU A 576 -6.62 -9.43 -10.03
N ARG A 577 -7.94 -9.61 -10.27
CA ARG A 577 -8.70 -8.82 -11.27
C ARG A 577 -9.72 -7.85 -10.71
#